data_AF-A0A6M0C9S2-F1
#
_entry.id   AF-A0A6M0C9S2-F1
#
_cell.length_a   1.000
_cell.length_b   1.000
_cell.length_c   1.000
_cell.angle_alpha   90.00
_cell.angle_beta   90.00
_cell.angle_gamma   90.00
#
_symmetry.space_group_name_H-M   'P 1'
#
loop_
_entity.id
_entity.type
_entity.pdbx_description
1 polymer ?
#
loop_
_entity_poly.entity_id
_entity_poly.type
_entity_poly.pdbx_seq_one_letter_code
_entity_poly.pdbx_strand_id
1 'polypeptide(L)'
;MDQQRIQAYLNLIQQLLDCPSGEENQVLNNSQELVDEGFVLVCQQVAAHLQEAGQENAAAFLQSLAQKVAEFLDGQAGGGETQPRATEEEYLSFLRELLQLELESNSDPKVVYPFLARHQDKLDLTFAEMLVGWFQSVLDPNNSEANQALASLMNSLAVDINQFPLGSRANNLEIAIACYQAALEVYTRQAFPEQWATTQNNLGNAYKNRIKGERGDNIEEAIACYQAALEVYTRQAFPEQWAMTQNNLAVAYSDRIKGERGDNIEE
;
A
#
# COMPACT_ATOMS: atom_id res chain seq x y z
N MET A 1 -14.97 -2.76 2.42
CA MET A 1 -14.81 -4.18 2.02
C MET A 1 -15.87 -4.49 0.98
N ASP A 2 -15.52 -5.16 -0.12
CA ASP A 2 -16.46 -5.49 -1.20
C ASP A 2 -17.47 -6.57 -0.74
N GLN A 3 -18.77 -6.37 -0.99
CA GLN A 3 -19.83 -7.33 -0.63
C GLN A 3 -19.58 -8.70 -1.26
N GLN A 4 -19.01 -8.75 -2.48
CA GLN A 4 -18.69 -10.01 -3.14
C GLN A 4 -17.58 -10.77 -2.41
N ARG A 5 -16.60 -10.05 -1.85
CA ARG A 5 -15.46 -10.64 -1.13
C ARG A 5 -15.87 -11.17 0.24
N ILE A 6 -16.72 -10.44 0.97
CA ILE A 6 -17.32 -10.93 2.22
C ILE A 6 -18.10 -12.22 1.97
N GLN A 7 -18.89 -12.29 0.89
CA GLN A 7 -19.64 -13.51 0.57
C GLN A 7 -18.71 -14.69 0.24
N ALA A 8 -17.59 -14.45 -0.44
CA ALA A 8 -16.59 -15.47 -0.71
C ALA A 8 -15.97 -16.01 0.59
N TYR A 9 -15.64 -15.14 1.55
CA TYR A 9 -15.16 -15.56 2.87
C TYR A 9 -16.20 -16.39 3.63
N LEU A 10 -17.46 -15.96 3.65
CA LEU A 10 -18.54 -16.71 4.30
C LEU A 10 -18.73 -18.10 3.69
N ASN A 11 -18.65 -18.21 2.36
CA ASN A 11 -18.73 -19.51 1.67
C ASN A 11 -17.55 -20.42 2.04
N LEU A 12 -16.34 -19.87 2.13
CA LEU A 12 -15.15 -20.62 2.54
C LEU A 12 -15.24 -21.08 4.00
N ILE A 13 -15.70 -20.21 4.91
CA ILE A 13 -15.94 -20.55 6.31
C ILE A 13 -16.94 -21.70 6.42
N GLN A 14 -18.04 -21.64 5.66
CA GLN A 14 -19.03 -22.72 5.65
C GLN A 14 -18.41 -24.04 5.17
N GLN A 15 -17.61 -24.02 4.10
CA GLN A 15 -16.91 -25.22 3.62
C GLN A 15 -15.96 -25.81 4.66
N LEU A 16 -15.27 -24.96 5.43
CA LEU A 16 -14.36 -25.39 6.51
C LEU A 16 -15.09 -25.96 7.72
N LEU A 17 -16.31 -25.49 8.01
CA LEU A 17 -17.14 -26.06 9.07
C LEU A 17 -17.77 -27.40 8.66
N ASP A 18 -18.06 -27.57 7.37
CA ASP A 18 -18.70 -28.78 6.82
C ASP A 18 -17.70 -29.87 6.39
N CYS A 19 -16.42 -29.54 6.23
CA CYS A 19 -15.43 -30.51 5.74
C CYS A 19 -15.09 -31.58 6.79
N PRO A 20 -14.73 -32.80 6.35
CA PRO A 20 -14.25 -33.84 7.25
C PRO A 20 -12.99 -33.41 8.02
N SER A 21 -12.88 -33.85 9.27
CA SER A 21 -11.70 -33.57 10.09
C SER A 21 -10.42 -34.06 9.41
N GLY A 22 -9.46 -33.16 9.19
CA GLY A 22 -8.20 -33.43 8.49
C GLY A 22 -8.13 -32.91 7.06
N GLU A 23 -9.25 -32.46 6.47
CA GLU A 23 -9.30 -31.89 5.10
C GLU A 23 -9.23 -30.35 5.07
N GLU A 24 -9.20 -29.68 6.24
CA GLU A 24 -9.25 -28.23 6.36
C GLU A 24 -8.10 -27.55 5.59
N ASN A 25 -6.90 -28.11 5.68
CA ASN A 25 -5.71 -27.60 4.98
C ASN A 25 -5.86 -27.70 3.45
N GLN A 26 -6.55 -28.71 2.95
CA GLN A 26 -6.80 -28.87 1.52
C GLN A 26 -7.81 -27.83 1.03
N VAL A 27 -8.86 -27.57 1.81
CA VAL A 27 -9.85 -26.53 1.53
C VAL A 27 -9.19 -25.14 1.48
N LEU A 28 -8.35 -24.80 2.48
CA LEU A 28 -7.59 -23.56 2.50
C LEU A 28 -6.64 -23.43 1.29
N ASN A 29 -5.93 -24.51 0.93
CA ASN A 29 -5.02 -24.50 -0.22
C ASN A 29 -5.74 -24.30 -1.56
N ASN A 30 -6.97 -24.79 -1.70
CA ASN A 30 -7.77 -24.57 -2.91
C ASN A 30 -8.32 -23.13 -3.00
N SER A 31 -8.22 -22.34 -1.93
CA SER A 31 -8.75 -20.97 -1.83
C SER A 31 -7.70 -19.97 -1.34
N GLN A 32 -6.42 -20.18 -1.69
CA GLN A 32 -5.30 -19.33 -1.23
C GLN A 32 -5.50 -17.83 -1.51
N GLU A 33 -6.18 -17.47 -2.61
CA GLU A 33 -6.50 -16.09 -2.97
C GLU A 33 -7.46 -15.37 -1.99
N LEU A 34 -8.17 -16.14 -1.16
CA LEU A 34 -9.06 -15.65 -0.12
C LEU A 34 -8.42 -15.70 1.27
N VAL A 35 -7.24 -16.31 1.44
CA VAL A 35 -6.57 -16.43 2.74
C VAL A 35 -5.74 -15.17 2.97
N ASP A 36 -6.38 -14.12 3.50
CA ASP A 36 -5.78 -12.83 3.81
C ASP A 36 -6.28 -12.28 5.18
N GLU A 37 -5.81 -11.09 5.57
CA GLU A 37 -6.23 -10.43 6.81
C GLU A 37 -7.76 -10.23 6.89
N GLY A 38 -8.41 -9.99 5.75
CA GLY A 38 -9.87 -9.85 5.66
C GLY A 38 -10.59 -11.14 6.04
N PHE A 39 -10.08 -12.28 5.59
CA PHE A 39 -10.61 -13.59 5.97
C PHE A 39 -10.44 -13.90 7.46
N VAL A 40 -9.32 -13.52 8.07
CA VAL A 40 -9.10 -13.65 9.53
C VAL A 40 -10.15 -12.87 10.32
N LEU A 41 -10.40 -11.61 9.94
CA LEU A 41 -11.40 -10.76 10.60
C LEU A 41 -12.81 -11.36 10.51
N VAL A 42 -13.20 -11.87 9.33
CA VAL A 42 -14.52 -12.49 9.16
C VAL A 42 -14.62 -13.80 9.94
N CYS A 43 -13.56 -14.62 10.01
CA CYS A 43 -13.53 -15.81 10.87
C CYS A 43 -13.77 -15.46 12.35
N GLN A 44 -13.14 -14.40 12.85
CA GLN A 44 -13.32 -13.94 14.24
C GLN A 44 -14.75 -13.45 14.52
N GLN A 45 -15.33 -12.69 13.60
CA GLN A 45 -16.72 -12.21 13.71
C GLN A 45 -17.71 -13.38 13.70
N VAL A 46 -17.56 -14.34 12.79
CA VAL A 46 -18.42 -15.53 12.73
C VAL A 46 -18.24 -16.36 14.01
N ALA A 47 -17.02 -16.54 14.50
CA ALA A 47 -16.77 -17.25 15.75
C ALA A 47 -17.49 -16.61 16.94
N ALA A 48 -17.48 -15.27 17.05
CA ALA A 48 -18.21 -14.55 18.09
C ALA A 48 -19.73 -14.80 18.02
N HIS A 49 -20.31 -14.72 16.82
CA HIS A 49 -21.73 -15.03 16.62
C HIS A 49 -22.08 -16.49 16.93
N LEU A 50 -21.21 -17.45 16.59
CA LEU A 50 -21.40 -18.86 16.93
C LEU A 50 -21.35 -19.09 18.44
N GLN A 51 -20.50 -18.36 19.15
CA GLN A 51 -20.40 -18.40 20.60
C GLN A 51 -21.68 -17.88 21.27
N GLU A 52 -22.24 -16.77 20.78
CA GLU A 52 -23.54 -16.25 21.22
C GLU A 52 -24.70 -17.22 20.93
N ALA A 53 -24.61 -17.96 19.82
CA ALA A 53 -25.58 -18.98 19.44
C ALA A 53 -25.42 -20.33 20.17
N GLY A 54 -24.44 -20.45 21.09
CA GLY A 54 -24.18 -21.67 21.87
C GLY A 54 -23.46 -22.78 21.09
N GLN A 55 -22.89 -22.48 19.92
CA GLN A 55 -22.10 -23.42 19.11
C GLN A 55 -20.61 -23.37 19.49
N GLU A 56 -20.31 -23.69 20.74
CA GLU A 56 -18.96 -23.50 21.34
C GLU A 56 -17.84 -24.22 20.57
N ASN A 57 -18.08 -25.44 20.07
CA ASN A 57 -17.06 -26.20 19.33
C ASN A 57 -16.71 -25.56 17.98
N ALA A 58 -17.72 -25.07 17.26
CA ALA A 58 -17.52 -24.42 15.97
C ALA A 58 -16.86 -23.04 16.15
N ALA A 59 -17.26 -22.30 17.19
CA ALA A 59 -16.62 -21.05 17.57
C ALA A 59 -15.13 -21.25 17.93
N ALA A 60 -14.81 -22.24 18.78
CA ALA A 60 -13.44 -22.54 19.16
C ALA A 60 -12.58 -22.99 17.97
N PHE A 61 -13.16 -23.77 17.05
CA PHE A 61 -12.49 -24.14 15.81
C PHE A 61 -12.15 -22.90 14.97
N LEU A 62 -13.11 -22.01 14.72
CA LEU A 62 -12.87 -20.78 13.94
C LEU A 62 -11.89 -19.83 14.61
N GLN A 63 -11.88 -19.73 15.94
CA GLN A 63 -10.88 -18.94 16.68
C GLN A 63 -9.47 -19.53 16.50
N SER A 64 -9.32 -20.84 16.67
CA SER A 64 -8.04 -21.52 16.46
C SER A 64 -7.56 -21.42 15.01
N LEU A 65 -8.49 -21.53 14.05
CA LEU A 65 -8.21 -21.38 12.64
C LEU A 65 -7.79 -19.95 12.32
N ALA A 66 -8.53 -18.94 12.77
CA ALA A 66 -8.20 -17.54 12.57
C ALA A 66 -6.83 -17.21 13.16
N GLN A 67 -6.52 -17.75 14.35
CA GLN A 67 -5.20 -17.60 14.95
C GLN A 67 -4.10 -18.27 14.11
N LYS A 68 -4.28 -19.51 13.65
CA LYS A 68 -3.30 -20.19 12.79
C LYS A 68 -3.09 -19.50 11.46
N VAL A 69 -4.17 -19.00 10.86
CA VAL A 69 -4.10 -18.24 9.61
C VAL A 69 -3.44 -16.89 9.85
N ALA A 70 -3.75 -16.21 10.95
CA ALA A 70 -3.05 -14.99 11.35
C ALA A 70 -1.56 -15.25 11.60
N GLU A 71 -1.19 -16.31 12.33
CA GLU A 71 0.21 -16.73 12.55
C GLU A 71 0.89 -17.15 11.25
N PHE A 72 0.16 -17.74 10.30
CA PHE A 72 0.68 -18.07 8.98
C PHE A 72 0.86 -16.82 8.12
N LEU A 73 -0.06 -15.87 8.17
CA LEU A 73 0.04 -14.58 7.47
C LEU A 73 1.11 -13.70 8.11
N ASP A 74 1.23 -13.70 9.43
CA ASP A 74 2.32 -13.09 10.20
C ASP A 74 3.63 -13.84 9.98
N GLY A 75 3.60 -15.14 9.73
CA GLY A 75 4.74 -15.98 9.36
C GLY A 75 5.07 -15.93 7.87
N GLN A 76 4.19 -15.37 7.03
CA GLN A 76 4.49 -14.95 5.66
C GLN A 76 4.92 -13.49 5.60
N ALA A 77 4.44 -12.65 6.52
CA ALA A 77 4.91 -11.29 6.78
C ALA A 77 6.21 -11.27 7.63
N GLY A 78 6.51 -12.38 8.29
CA GLY A 78 7.58 -12.58 9.27
C GLY A 78 8.20 -13.98 9.16
N GLY A 79 8.29 -14.49 7.92
CA GLY A 79 8.94 -15.74 7.54
C GLY A 79 10.45 -15.65 7.69
N GLY A 80 10.90 -15.59 8.94
CA GLY A 80 12.28 -15.75 9.36
C GLY A 80 12.59 -17.18 9.78
N GLU A 81 12.46 -18.16 8.87
CA GLU A 81 13.70 -18.89 8.60
C GLU A 81 14.56 -17.84 7.92
N THR A 82 15.66 -17.41 8.54
CA THR A 82 16.55 -16.38 7.99
C THR A 82 17.10 -16.85 6.65
N GLN A 83 16.33 -16.66 5.58
CA GLN A 83 16.89 -16.05 4.40
C GLN A 83 17.58 -14.79 4.89
N PRO A 84 18.87 -14.61 4.60
CA PRO A 84 19.52 -13.36 4.90
C PRO A 84 18.63 -12.25 4.35
N ARG A 85 18.17 -11.33 5.22
CA ARG A 85 17.58 -10.08 4.75
C ARG A 85 18.55 -9.54 3.71
N ALA A 86 18.04 -9.20 2.53
CA ALA A 86 18.89 -8.79 1.42
C ALA A 86 19.91 -7.78 1.94
N THR A 87 21.17 -8.00 1.62
CA THR A 87 22.25 -7.12 2.02
C THR A 87 22.01 -5.73 1.43
N GLU A 88 22.62 -4.72 2.03
CA GLU A 88 22.58 -3.36 1.51
C GLU A 88 22.97 -3.31 0.03
N GLU A 89 23.98 -4.10 -0.36
CA GLU A 89 24.44 -4.23 -1.73
C GLU A 89 23.38 -4.84 -2.67
N GLU A 90 22.61 -5.81 -2.20
CA GLU A 90 21.51 -6.41 -2.98
C GLU A 90 20.34 -5.44 -3.18
N TYR A 91 19.99 -4.62 -2.18
CA TYR A 91 19.00 -3.56 -2.35
C TYR A 91 19.49 -2.47 -3.30
N LEU A 92 20.76 -2.07 -3.21
CA LEU A 92 21.35 -1.07 -4.09
C LEU A 92 21.47 -1.57 -5.53
N SER A 93 21.82 -2.85 -5.75
CA SER A 93 21.81 -3.46 -7.09
C SER A 93 20.40 -3.45 -7.67
N PHE A 94 19.42 -3.91 -6.88
CA PHE A 94 18.01 -3.90 -7.26
C PHE A 94 17.52 -2.49 -7.60
N LEU A 95 17.83 -1.49 -6.78
CA LEU A 95 17.47 -0.09 -7.03
C LEU A 95 18.05 0.41 -8.35
N ARG A 96 19.33 0.16 -8.62
CA ARG A 96 19.99 0.60 -9.85
C ARG A 96 19.38 -0.06 -11.09
N GLU A 97 19.17 -1.36 -11.04
CA GLU A 97 18.54 -2.11 -12.13
C GLU A 97 17.11 -1.62 -12.38
N LEU A 98 16.34 -1.37 -11.32
CA LEU A 98 14.99 -0.84 -11.41
C LEU A 98 14.96 0.56 -12.03
N LEU A 99 15.81 1.48 -11.58
CA LEU A 99 15.87 2.84 -12.12
C LEU A 99 16.34 2.87 -13.57
N GLN A 100 17.28 1.99 -13.93
CA GLN A 100 17.69 1.83 -15.32
C GLN A 100 16.53 1.30 -16.17
N LEU A 101 15.78 0.32 -15.66
CA LEU A 101 14.62 -0.24 -16.36
C LEU A 101 13.51 0.79 -16.56
N GLU A 102 13.21 1.59 -15.54
CA GLU A 102 12.27 2.72 -15.59
C GLU A 102 12.67 3.71 -16.69
N LEU A 103 13.95 4.09 -16.71
CA LEU A 103 14.50 5.03 -17.70
C LEU A 103 14.42 4.47 -19.13
N GLU A 104 14.82 3.22 -19.34
CA GLU A 104 14.89 2.60 -20.66
C GLU A 104 13.51 2.26 -21.24
N SER A 105 12.58 1.85 -20.37
CA SER A 105 11.21 1.50 -20.77
C SER A 105 10.26 2.70 -20.79
N ASN A 106 10.71 3.87 -20.30
CA ASN A 106 9.86 5.03 -20.06
C ASN A 106 8.63 4.64 -19.21
N SER A 107 8.89 3.91 -18.13
CA SER A 107 7.88 3.40 -17.18
C SER A 107 6.76 2.60 -17.86
N ASP A 108 7.09 1.73 -18.82
CA ASP A 108 6.09 0.81 -19.40
C ASP A 108 5.79 -0.31 -18.40
N PRO A 109 4.56 -0.41 -17.87
CA PRO A 109 4.21 -1.44 -16.89
C PRO A 109 4.42 -2.87 -17.42
N LYS A 110 4.38 -3.09 -18.74
CA LYS A 110 4.65 -4.40 -19.35
C LYS A 110 6.11 -4.84 -19.19
N VAL A 111 7.01 -3.90 -18.94
CA VAL A 111 8.44 -4.14 -18.72
C VAL A 111 8.75 -4.10 -17.23
N VAL A 112 8.25 -3.09 -16.51
CA VAL A 112 8.55 -2.88 -15.09
C VAL A 112 7.90 -3.94 -14.20
N TYR A 113 6.63 -4.29 -14.42
CA TYR A 113 5.91 -5.20 -13.51
C TYR A 113 6.49 -6.63 -13.49
N PRO A 114 6.91 -7.24 -14.61
CA PRO A 114 7.59 -8.53 -14.56
C PRO A 114 8.91 -8.49 -13.79
N PHE A 115 9.62 -7.36 -13.79
CA PHE A 115 10.84 -7.21 -12.99
C PHE A 115 10.50 -7.14 -11.50
N LEU A 116 9.57 -6.26 -11.09
CA LEU A 116 9.08 -6.18 -9.70
C LEU A 116 8.54 -7.51 -9.20
N ALA A 117 7.81 -8.26 -10.03
CA ALA A 117 7.25 -9.57 -9.69
C ALA A 117 8.32 -10.61 -9.32
N ARG A 118 9.52 -10.53 -9.90
CA ARG A 118 10.66 -11.42 -9.59
C ARG A 118 11.43 -10.99 -8.34
N HIS A 119 11.19 -9.77 -7.85
CA HIS A 119 11.92 -9.15 -6.74
C HIS A 119 10.99 -8.69 -5.60
N GLN A 120 9.86 -9.36 -5.43
CA GLN A 120 8.89 -9.03 -4.36
C GLN A 120 9.51 -9.16 -2.96
N ASP A 121 10.52 -10.03 -2.80
CA ASP A 121 11.34 -10.17 -1.59
C ASP A 121 12.02 -8.86 -1.16
N LYS A 122 12.28 -7.96 -2.11
CA LYS A 122 12.91 -6.66 -1.87
C LYS A 122 11.92 -5.51 -1.74
N LEU A 123 10.61 -5.73 -1.91
CA LEU A 123 9.59 -4.69 -1.79
C LEU A 123 9.10 -4.58 -0.34
N ASP A 124 9.97 -4.10 0.53
CA ASP A 124 9.73 -3.97 1.97
C ASP A 124 10.07 -2.57 2.50
N LEU A 125 9.90 -2.37 3.81
CA LEU A 125 10.22 -1.10 4.46
C LEU A 125 11.72 -0.79 4.43
N THR A 126 12.58 -1.82 4.42
CA THR A 126 14.03 -1.64 4.27
C THR A 126 14.36 -0.95 2.96
N PHE A 127 13.72 -1.39 1.88
CA PHE A 127 13.91 -0.80 0.58
C PHE A 127 13.45 0.66 0.53
N ALA A 128 12.31 0.99 1.16
CA ALA A 128 11.85 2.38 1.26
C ALA A 128 12.89 3.27 1.96
N GLU A 129 13.44 2.83 3.09
CA GLU A 129 14.48 3.56 3.83
C GLU A 129 15.78 3.69 3.02
N MET A 130 16.24 2.58 2.42
CA MET A 130 17.44 2.53 1.59
C MET A 130 17.35 3.43 0.35
N LEU A 131 16.17 3.48 -0.28
CA LEU A 131 15.92 4.30 -1.45
C LEU A 131 16.05 5.79 -1.12
N VAL A 132 15.47 6.24 0.01
CA VAL A 132 15.59 7.63 0.47
C VAL A 132 17.04 7.98 0.79
N GLY A 133 17.73 7.11 1.54
CA GLY A 133 19.15 7.32 1.86
C GLY A 133 20.03 7.37 0.61
N TRP A 134 19.80 6.48 -0.36
CA TRP A 134 20.48 6.50 -1.64
C TRP A 134 20.19 7.80 -2.40
N PHE A 135 18.91 8.20 -2.53
CA PHE A 135 18.50 9.40 -3.25
C PHE A 135 19.22 10.65 -2.70
N GLN A 136 19.17 10.84 -1.38
CA GLN A 136 19.84 11.95 -0.72
C GLN A 136 21.36 11.93 -0.92
N SER A 137 21.97 10.74 -0.96
CA SER A 137 23.42 10.60 -1.19
C SER A 137 23.88 10.96 -2.61
N VAL A 138 22.99 10.86 -3.60
CA VAL A 138 23.32 11.13 -5.01
C VAL A 138 22.93 12.53 -5.47
N LEU A 139 22.17 13.29 -4.67
CA LEU A 139 21.87 14.69 -4.97
C LEU A 139 23.14 15.54 -5.01
N ASP A 140 23.30 16.33 -6.07
CA ASP A 140 24.39 17.29 -6.20
C ASP A 140 23.83 18.72 -6.18
N PRO A 141 24.15 19.54 -5.15
CA PRO A 141 23.69 20.93 -5.07
C PRO A 141 24.04 21.80 -6.29
N ASN A 142 25.03 21.39 -7.08
CA ASN A 142 25.49 22.12 -8.26
C ASN A 142 24.89 21.61 -9.57
N ASN A 143 24.08 20.54 -9.55
CA ASN A 143 23.55 19.90 -10.74
C ASN A 143 22.02 19.77 -10.68
N SER A 144 21.34 20.90 -10.88
CA SER A 144 19.86 20.94 -10.86
C SER A 144 19.22 20.05 -11.94
N GLU A 145 19.86 19.87 -13.09
CA GLU A 145 19.33 19.07 -14.20
C GLU A 145 19.35 17.57 -13.83
N ALA A 146 20.47 17.08 -13.29
CA ALA A 146 20.55 15.70 -12.81
C ALA A 146 19.58 15.44 -11.65
N ASN A 147 19.48 16.37 -10.69
CA ASN A 147 18.54 16.24 -9.57
C ASN A 147 17.08 16.21 -10.08
N GLN A 148 16.75 17.02 -11.09
CA GLN A 148 15.42 17.01 -11.70
C GLN A 148 15.11 15.67 -12.38
N ALA A 149 16.08 15.08 -13.09
CA ALA A 149 15.94 13.77 -13.71
C ALA A 149 15.75 12.66 -12.66
N LEU A 150 16.51 12.70 -11.57
CA LEU A 150 16.36 11.78 -10.43
C LEU A 150 14.98 11.91 -9.80
N ALA A 151 14.49 13.13 -9.55
CA ALA A 151 13.16 13.36 -9.01
C ALA A 151 12.04 12.86 -9.94
N SER A 152 12.23 12.97 -11.25
CA SER A 152 11.30 12.41 -12.24
C SER A 152 11.23 10.89 -12.15
N LEU A 153 12.38 10.23 -12.04
CA LEU A 153 12.46 8.78 -11.86
C LEU A 153 11.80 8.32 -10.56
N MET A 154 12.01 9.04 -9.45
CA MET A 154 11.32 8.75 -8.18
C MET A 154 9.80 8.84 -8.34
N ASN A 155 9.32 9.87 -9.03
CA ASN A 155 7.88 10.06 -9.27
C ASN A 155 7.29 8.91 -10.11
N SER A 156 7.96 8.52 -11.19
CA SER A 156 7.58 7.38 -12.03
C SER A 156 7.54 6.09 -11.24
N LEU A 157 8.62 5.79 -10.51
CA LEU A 157 8.72 4.61 -9.68
C LEU A 157 7.60 4.55 -8.62
N ALA A 158 7.27 5.69 -8.01
CA ALA A 158 6.18 5.78 -7.04
C ALA A 158 4.82 5.44 -7.67
N VAL A 159 4.58 5.87 -8.92
CA VAL A 159 3.35 5.55 -9.67
C VAL A 159 3.28 4.05 -9.94
N ASP A 160 4.37 3.47 -10.46
CA ASP A 160 4.43 2.06 -10.83
C ASP A 160 4.31 1.14 -9.62
N ILE A 161 5.05 1.40 -8.54
CA ILE A 161 4.95 0.62 -7.29
C ILE A 161 3.56 0.77 -6.66
N ASN A 162 2.97 1.97 -6.66
CA ASN A 162 1.62 2.17 -6.14
C ASN A 162 0.55 1.44 -7.00
N GLN A 163 0.78 1.23 -8.28
CA GLN A 163 -0.17 0.50 -9.14
C GLN A 163 0.17 -0.99 -9.27
N PHE A 164 1.33 -1.41 -8.78
CA PHE A 164 1.78 -2.79 -8.86
C PHE A 164 0.86 -3.71 -8.03
N PRO A 165 0.23 -4.72 -8.66
CA PRO A 165 -0.83 -5.50 -8.02
C PRO A 165 -0.32 -6.67 -7.17
N LEU A 166 0.98 -6.96 -7.18
CA LEU A 166 1.57 -8.10 -6.44
C LEU A 166 2.39 -7.61 -5.24
N GLY A 167 2.69 -8.54 -4.34
CA GLY A 167 3.40 -8.26 -3.10
C GLY A 167 2.54 -7.61 -2.02
N SER A 168 3.19 -7.07 -1.00
CA SER A 168 2.49 -6.39 0.10
C SER A 168 2.00 -5.02 -0.32
N ARG A 169 0.68 -4.86 -0.44
CA ARG A 169 0.06 -3.56 -0.74
C ARG A 169 0.47 -2.48 0.25
N ALA A 170 0.59 -2.84 1.53
CA ALA A 170 1.03 -1.93 2.57
C ALA A 170 2.47 -1.45 2.34
N ASN A 171 3.40 -2.35 2.03
CA ASN A 171 4.79 -1.97 1.73
C ASN A 171 4.89 -1.16 0.43
N ASN A 172 4.16 -1.54 -0.62
CA ASN A 172 4.14 -0.80 -1.88
C ASN A 172 3.69 0.66 -1.66
N LEU A 173 2.71 0.90 -0.79
CA LEU A 173 2.26 2.25 -0.43
C LEU A 173 3.34 3.03 0.33
N GLU A 174 4.03 2.43 1.29
CA GLU A 174 5.12 3.11 2.02
C GLU A 174 6.30 3.44 1.08
N ILE A 175 6.66 2.53 0.17
CA ILE A 175 7.70 2.77 -0.82
C ILE A 175 7.29 3.91 -1.76
N ALA A 176 6.04 3.91 -2.25
CA ALA A 176 5.54 4.99 -3.10
C ALA A 176 5.53 6.34 -2.37
N ILE A 177 5.12 6.37 -1.10
CA ILE A 177 5.18 7.57 -0.25
C ILE A 177 6.62 8.07 -0.14
N ALA A 178 7.58 7.18 0.15
CA ALA A 178 8.99 7.53 0.26
C ALA A 178 9.55 8.11 -1.06
N CYS A 179 9.21 7.52 -2.20
CA CYS A 179 9.59 8.03 -3.51
C CYS A 179 8.97 9.41 -3.81
N TYR A 180 7.68 9.62 -3.52
CA TYR A 180 7.06 10.93 -3.70
C TYR A 180 7.69 11.99 -2.80
N GLN A 181 7.96 11.66 -1.53
CA GLN A 181 8.65 12.56 -0.61
C GLN A 181 10.05 12.91 -1.10
N ALA A 182 10.83 11.93 -1.58
CA ALA A 182 12.13 12.15 -2.19
C ALA A 182 12.04 13.10 -3.40
N ALA A 183 11.07 12.88 -4.29
CA ALA A 183 10.84 13.77 -5.43
C ALA A 183 10.52 15.21 -4.99
N LEU A 184 9.80 15.40 -3.88
CA LEU A 184 9.47 16.72 -3.32
C LEU A 184 10.65 17.44 -2.65
N GLU A 185 11.78 16.78 -2.41
CA GLU A 185 13.03 17.45 -1.99
C GLU A 185 13.60 18.32 -3.13
N VAL A 186 13.36 17.93 -4.39
CA VAL A 186 13.82 18.64 -5.59
C VAL A 186 12.70 19.46 -6.21
N TYR A 187 11.53 18.83 -6.41
CA TYR A 187 10.34 19.53 -6.89
C TYR A 187 9.83 20.45 -5.81
N THR A 188 10.14 21.72 -5.92
CA THR A 188 9.58 22.76 -5.05
C THR A 188 8.52 23.55 -5.80
N ARG A 189 7.55 24.12 -5.08
CA ARG A 189 6.52 24.99 -5.66
C ARG A 189 7.11 26.14 -6.50
N GLN A 190 8.29 26.64 -6.14
CA GLN A 190 8.93 27.76 -6.84
C GLN A 190 9.66 27.31 -8.11
N ALA A 191 10.45 26.24 -8.05
CA ALA A 191 11.29 25.81 -9.16
C ALA A 191 10.52 24.95 -10.19
N PHE A 192 9.60 24.11 -9.70
CA PHE A 192 8.89 23.11 -10.50
C PHE A 192 7.40 23.05 -10.09
N PRO A 193 6.63 24.15 -10.25
CA PRO A 193 5.28 24.26 -9.70
C PRO A 193 4.34 23.12 -10.13
N GLU A 194 4.37 22.74 -11.40
CA GLU A 194 3.48 21.71 -11.95
C GLU A 194 3.87 20.29 -11.49
N GLN A 195 5.16 19.97 -11.51
CA GLN A 195 5.67 18.69 -11.01
C GLN A 195 5.41 18.56 -9.52
N TRP A 196 5.68 19.61 -8.74
CA TRP A 196 5.38 19.67 -7.32
C TRP A 196 3.88 19.42 -7.05
N ALA A 197 2.99 20.10 -7.76
CA ALA A 197 1.54 19.92 -7.58
C ALA A 197 1.06 18.52 -7.99
N THR A 198 1.62 17.96 -9.06
CA THR A 198 1.36 16.57 -9.47
C THR A 198 1.77 15.60 -8.38
N THR A 199 3.01 15.73 -7.89
CA THR A 199 3.56 14.86 -6.85
C THR A 199 2.76 14.99 -5.56
N GLN A 200 2.38 16.20 -5.15
CA GLN A 200 1.53 16.43 -3.99
C GLN A 200 0.16 15.74 -4.14
N ASN A 201 -0.51 15.88 -5.29
CA ASN A 201 -1.78 15.19 -5.52
C ASN A 201 -1.64 13.65 -5.46
N ASN A 202 -0.56 13.10 -6.01
CA ASN A 202 -0.31 11.67 -5.99
C ASN A 202 0.09 11.15 -4.60
N LEU A 203 0.89 11.90 -3.86
CA LEU A 203 1.22 11.63 -2.47
C LEU A 203 -0.05 11.65 -1.60
N GLY A 204 -0.94 12.61 -1.83
CA GLY A 204 -2.25 12.64 -1.16
C GLY A 204 -3.07 11.38 -1.43
N ASN A 205 -3.07 10.87 -2.66
CA ASN A 205 -3.72 9.59 -2.98
C ASN A 205 -3.06 8.40 -2.25
N ALA A 206 -1.73 8.40 -2.12
CA ALA A 206 -1.01 7.37 -1.41
C ALA A 206 -1.35 7.37 0.09
N TYR A 207 -1.34 8.54 0.74
CA TYR A 207 -1.78 8.69 2.13
C TYR A 207 -3.24 8.30 2.33
N LYS A 208 -4.15 8.74 1.44
CA LYS A 208 -5.56 8.36 1.50
C LYS A 208 -5.77 6.85 1.37
N ASN A 209 -4.85 6.12 0.73
CA ASN A 209 -4.93 4.67 0.59
C ASN A 209 -4.02 3.92 1.58
N ARG A 210 -3.23 4.63 2.39
CA ARG A 210 -2.24 4.06 3.30
C ARG A 210 -2.90 3.15 4.33
N ILE A 211 -2.29 1.97 4.49
CA ILE A 211 -2.77 0.90 5.38
C ILE A 211 -2.12 1.00 6.77
N LYS A 212 -0.84 1.40 6.84
CA LYS A 212 -0.11 1.52 8.11
C LYS A 212 -0.40 2.86 8.79
N GLY A 213 -0.36 2.86 10.13
CA GLY A 213 -0.62 4.03 10.96
C GLY A 213 -2.11 4.31 11.16
N GLU A 214 -2.40 5.35 11.95
CA GLU A 214 -3.77 5.72 12.27
C GLU A 214 -4.50 6.28 11.04
N ARG A 215 -5.74 5.81 10.84
CA ARG A 215 -6.52 6.18 9.65
C ARG A 215 -6.80 7.69 9.60
N GLY A 216 -7.09 8.30 10.75
CA GLY A 216 -7.33 9.74 10.86
C GLY A 216 -6.12 10.56 10.41
N ASP A 217 -4.94 10.26 10.95
CA ASP A 217 -3.69 10.95 10.61
C ASP A 217 -3.36 10.84 9.12
N ASN A 218 -3.52 9.63 8.55
CA ASN A 218 -3.31 9.40 7.12
C ASN A 218 -4.26 10.24 6.25
N ILE A 219 -5.50 10.47 6.69
CA ILE A 219 -6.45 11.32 5.98
C ILE A 219 -6.07 12.80 6.09
N GLU A 220 -5.60 13.26 7.24
CA GLU A 220 -5.12 14.64 7.41
C GLU A 220 -3.89 14.93 6.54
N GLU A 221 -2.94 14.00 6.45
CA GLU A 221 -1.80 14.11 5.53
C GLU A 221 -2.26 14.17 4.06
N ALA A 222 -3.25 13.36 3.67
CA ALA A 222 -3.82 13.41 2.34
C ALA A 222 -4.46 14.77 2.03
N ILE A 223 -5.24 15.31 2.97
CA ILE A 223 -5.88 16.62 2.87
C ILE A 223 -4.83 17.71 2.68
N ALA A 224 -3.77 17.71 3.48
CA ALA A 224 -2.67 18.67 3.39
C ALA A 224 -2.01 18.63 2.00
N CYS A 225 -1.73 17.43 1.48
CA CYS A 225 -1.15 17.25 0.15
C CYS A 225 -2.07 17.78 -0.98
N TYR A 226 -3.38 17.49 -0.93
CA TYR A 226 -4.31 18.00 -1.94
C TYR A 226 -4.45 19.53 -1.86
N GLN A 227 -4.48 20.10 -0.66
CA GLN A 227 -4.51 21.56 -0.47
C GLN A 227 -3.24 22.20 -1.05
N ALA A 228 -2.07 21.62 -0.82
CA ALA A 228 -0.82 22.06 -1.39
C ALA A 228 -0.86 22.05 -2.94
N ALA A 229 -1.31 20.95 -3.55
CA ALA A 229 -1.46 20.88 -5.01
C ALA A 229 -2.39 21.97 -5.59
N LEU A 230 -3.45 22.33 -4.87
CA LEU A 230 -4.41 23.37 -5.26
C LEU A 230 -3.87 24.80 -5.19
N GLU A 231 -2.70 25.02 -4.59
CA GLU A 231 -2.01 26.32 -4.67
C GLU A 231 -1.49 26.62 -6.08
N VAL A 232 -1.21 25.56 -6.87
CA VAL A 232 -0.75 25.66 -8.27
C VAL A 232 -1.89 25.34 -9.22
N TYR A 233 -2.59 24.23 -8.97
CA TYR A 233 -3.74 23.82 -9.77
C TYR A 233 -4.93 24.70 -9.47
N THR A 234 -5.01 25.84 -10.16
CA THR A 234 -6.16 26.73 -10.11
C THR A 234 -7.14 26.41 -11.22
N ARG A 235 -8.42 26.73 -10.99
CA ARG A 235 -9.48 26.57 -12.00
C ARG A 235 -9.17 27.29 -13.33
N GLN A 236 -8.39 28.38 -13.31
CA GLN A 236 -8.06 29.15 -14.50
C GLN A 236 -6.88 28.57 -15.28
N ALA A 237 -5.81 28.19 -14.58
CA ALA A 237 -4.58 27.73 -15.22
C ALA A 237 -4.62 26.22 -15.57
N PHE A 238 -5.25 25.42 -14.71
CA PHE A 238 -5.27 23.95 -14.78
C PHE A 238 -6.66 23.41 -14.42
N PRO A 239 -7.71 23.70 -15.22
CA PRO A 239 -9.09 23.38 -14.87
C PRO A 239 -9.34 21.89 -14.61
N GLU A 240 -8.67 21.01 -15.36
CA GLU A 240 -8.82 19.55 -15.22
C GLU A 240 -8.17 19.03 -13.95
N GLN A 241 -6.91 19.39 -13.71
CA GLN A 241 -6.16 19.01 -12.52
C GLN A 241 -6.82 19.60 -11.27
N TRP A 242 -7.27 20.86 -11.31
CA TRP A 242 -8.02 21.48 -10.21
C TRP A 242 -9.28 20.68 -9.90
N ALA A 243 -10.08 20.31 -10.91
CA ALA A 243 -11.32 19.55 -10.68
C ALA A 243 -11.03 18.15 -10.09
N MET A 244 -10.01 17.46 -10.60
CA MET A 244 -9.57 16.17 -10.07
C MET A 244 -9.11 16.28 -8.61
N THR A 245 -8.24 17.24 -8.30
CA THR A 245 -7.72 17.42 -6.94
C THR A 245 -8.81 17.87 -5.97
N GLN A 246 -9.74 18.72 -6.39
CA GLN A 246 -10.93 19.07 -5.60
C GLN A 246 -11.80 17.85 -5.29
N ASN A 247 -12.00 16.96 -6.27
CA ASN A 247 -12.73 15.72 -6.06
C ASN A 247 -12.03 14.81 -5.04
N ASN A 248 -10.70 14.66 -5.16
CA ASN A 248 -9.91 13.86 -4.22
C ASN A 248 -9.98 14.44 -2.78
N LEU A 249 -9.89 15.76 -2.66
CA LEU A 249 -10.03 16.48 -1.39
C LEU A 249 -11.43 16.29 -0.78
N ALA A 250 -12.49 16.37 -1.60
CA ALA A 250 -13.85 16.14 -1.13
C ALA A 250 -14.06 14.71 -0.61
N VAL A 251 -13.47 13.71 -1.28
CA VAL A 251 -13.48 12.31 -0.80
C VAL A 251 -12.74 12.18 0.52
N ALA A 252 -11.57 12.80 0.67
CA ALA A 252 -10.81 12.76 1.92
C ALA A 252 -11.57 13.38 3.10
N TYR A 253 -12.23 14.53 2.91
CA TYR A 253 -13.10 15.10 3.95
C TYR A 253 -14.30 14.21 4.30
N SER A 254 -14.91 13.55 3.31
CA SER A 254 -15.97 12.58 3.59
C SER A 254 -15.45 11.43 4.46
N ASP A 255 -14.26 10.91 4.16
CA ASP A 255 -13.66 9.81 4.90
C ASP A 255 -13.29 10.24 6.33
N ARG A 256 -12.76 11.45 6.51
CA ARG A 256 -12.50 12.04 7.83
C ARG A 256 -13.75 12.04 8.73
N ILE A 257 -14.87 12.57 8.22
CA ILE A 257 -16.13 12.65 8.98
C ILE A 257 -16.66 11.26 9.35
N LYS A 258 -16.50 10.27 8.46
CA LYS A 258 -16.90 8.88 8.73
C LYS A 258 -16.02 8.24 9.80
N GLY A 259 -14.71 8.49 9.78
CA GLY A 259 -13.78 8.05 10.83
C GLY A 259 -14.19 8.63 12.18
N GLU A 260 -14.28 9.96 12.28
CA GLU A 260 -14.71 10.65 13.50
C GLU A 260 -16.07 10.15 14.01
N ARG A 261 -17.02 9.79 13.13
CA ARG A 261 -18.31 9.23 13.55
C ARG A 261 -18.24 7.76 13.95
N GLY A 262 -17.39 6.96 13.33
CA GLY A 262 -17.19 5.55 13.71
C GLY A 262 -16.59 5.44 15.10
N ASP A 263 -15.56 6.25 15.37
CA ASP A 263 -14.87 6.28 16.66
C ASP A 263 -15.78 6.81 17.78
N ASN A 264 -16.73 7.70 17.46
CA ASN A 264 -17.71 8.25 18.42
C ASN A 264 -18.90 7.31 18.74
N ILE A 265 -19.03 6.15 18.09
CA ILE A 265 -20.10 5.18 18.38
C ILE A 265 -19.62 4.07 19.34
N GLU A 266 -18.31 3.97 19.58
CA GLU A 266 -17.70 2.95 20.44
C GLU A 266 -17.43 3.41 21.90
N GLU A 267 -17.92 4.59 22.31
CA GLU A 267 -17.96 5.04 23.73
C GLU A 267 -19.36 4.93 24.35
#